data_AF-A0A7S2U324-F1
#
_entry.id   AF-A0A7S2U324-F1
#
_cell.length_a   1.000
_cell.length_b   1.000
_cell.length_c   1.000
_cell.angle_alpha   90.00
_cell.angle_beta   90.00
_cell.angle_gamma   90.00
#
_symmetry.space_group_name_H-M   'P 1'
#
loop_
_entity.id
_entity.type
_entity.pdbx_description
1 polymer ?
#
loop_
_entity_poly.entity_id
_entity_poly.type
_entity_poly.pdbx_seq_one_letter_code
_entity_poly.pdbx_strand_id
1 'polypeptide(L)'
;KFYPGEFTLVDIFENFGEVSPYIGLIIPVGLTVAVGTIQCVELARLAGDTYNIRWSMLGDGMATIVAACFGSVFGMTVFIGHPAFKAMGARISYNGMTAITFLVVCFTGLPAVVLGVVAIEALNPILVFVGIIVCCDTLDITPKRHYAAFIFGLVPAVCNWTGEQAQALVRAIDPEKG
;
A
#
# COMPACT_ATOMS: atom_id res chain seq x y z
N LYS A 1 -19.12 -10.87 -12.78
CA LYS A 1 -20.21 -10.65 -11.81
C LYS A 1 -20.01 -9.25 -11.25
N PHE A 2 -21.00 -8.35 -11.32
CA PHE A 2 -20.89 -7.01 -10.73
C PHE A 2 -20.94 -7.17 -9.21
N TYR A 3 -19.88 -6.79 -8.51
CA TYR A 3 -19.83 -6.75 -7.06
C TYR A 3 -20.02 -5.28 -6.66
N PRO A 4 -21.25 -4.80 -6.42
CA PRO A 4 -21.42 -3.50 -5.82
C PRO A 4 -20.70 -3.50 -4.47
N GLY A 5 -20.09 -2.38 -4.08
CA GLY A 5 -19.52 -2.25 -2.74
C GLY A 5 -20.63 -2.51 -1.72
N GLU A 6 -20.47 -3.53 -0.90
CA GLU A 6 -21.38 -3.81 0.20
C GLU A 6 -21.12 -2.80 1.31
N PHE A 7 -22.20 -2.24 1.86
CA PHE A 7 -22.09 -1.31 2.96
C PHE A 7 -21.95 -2.10 4.26
N THR A 8 -20.71 -2.42 4.62
CA THR A 8 -20.37 -3.37 5.70
C THR A 8 -20.42 -2.73 7.09
N LEU A 9 -20.94 -1.50 7.24
CA LEU A 9 -20.95 -0.80 8.54
C LEU A 9 -21.61 -1.59 9.66
N VAL A 10 -22.74 -2.24 9.38
CA VAL A 10 -23.47 -3.03 10.39
C VAL A 10 -22.65 -4.27 10.76
N ASP A 11 -22.13 -4.98 9.76
CA ASP A 11 -21.33 -6.19 9.95
C ASP A 11 -20.04 -5.91 10.74
N ILE A 12 -19.43 -4.72 10.58
CA ILE A 12 -18.23 -4.31 11.35
C ILE A 12 -18.53 -4.25 12.84
N PHE A 13 -19.68 -3.69 13.24
CA PHE A 13 -20.05 -3.57 14.65
C PHE A 13 -20.52 -4.91 15.24
N GLU A 14 -21.24 -5.71 14.46
CA GLU A 14 -21.70 -7.03 14.89
C GLU A 14 -20.53 -8.01 15.08
N ASN A 15 -19.54 -7.98 14.19
CA ASN A 15 -18.39 -8.89 14.22
C ASN A 15 -17.15 -8.26 14.87
N PHE A 16 -17.28 -7.12 15.56
CA PHE A 16 -16.14 -6.42 16.17
C PHE A 16 -15.40 -7.29 17.20
N GLY A 17 -16.10 -8.24 17.84
CA GLY A 17 -15.50 -9.21 18.75
C GLY A 17 -14.46 -10.13 18.10
N GLU A 18 -14.56 -10.36 16.80
CA GLU A 18 -13.66 -11.22 16.03
C GLU A 18 -12.30 -10.55 15.74
N VAL A 19 -12.15 -9.27 16.04
CA VAL A 19 -10.89 -8.52 15.83
C VAL A 19 -9.80 -8.95 16.80
N SER A 20 -10.18 -9.44 17.99
CA SER A 20 -9.24 -9.72 19.09
C SER A 20 -8.02 -10.61 18.73
N PRO A 21 -8.13 -11.68 17.93
CA PRO A 21 -6.97 -12.50 17.55
C PRO A 21 -6.03 -11.78 16.58
N TYR A 22 -6.53 -10.79 15.84
CA TYR A 22 -5.79 -10.10 14.78
C TYR A 22 -5.10 -8.82 15.26
N ILE A 23 -5.32 -8.39 16.51
CA ILE A 23 -4.70 -7.17 17.07
C ILE A 23 -3.17 -7.20 16.93
N GLY A 24 -2.56 -8.37 17.12
CA GLY A 24 -1.11 -8.56 16.98
C GLY A 24 -0.58 -8.30 15.56
N LEU A 25 -1.42 -8.42 14.54
CA LEU A 25 -1.10 -8.10 13.15
C LEU A 25 -1.50 -6.66 12.80
N ILE A 26 -2.69 -6.23 13.24
CA ILE A 26 -3.27 -4.92 12.91
C ILE A 26 -2.40 -3.78 13.42
N ILE A 27 -1.84 -3.87 14.63
CA ILE A 27 -1.01 -2.80 15.21
C ILE A 27 0.27 -2.58 14.39
N PRO A 28 1.10 -3.61 14.09
CA PRO A 28 2.25 -3.45 13.20
C PRO A 28 1.88 -2.89 11.83
N VAL A 29 0.81 -3.38 11.20
CA VAL A 29 0.37 -2.91 9.88
C VAL A 29 -0.08 -1.44 9.93
N GLY A 30 -0.82 -1.04 10.96
CA GLY A 30 -1.20 0.36 11.14
C GLY A 30 0.01 1.27 11.37
N LEU A 31 1.04 0.77 12.08
CA LEU A 31 2.27 1.51 12.29
C LEU A 31 3.06 1.71 11.00
N THR A 32 3.13 0.71 10.12
CA THR A 32 3.83 0.87 8.83
C THR A 32 3.13 1.88 7.93
N VAL A 33 1.80 1.93 7.94
CA VAL A 33 1.01 2.96 7.24
C VAL A 33 1.31 4.36 7.80
N ALA A 34 1.33 4.51 9.12
CA ALA A 34 1.65 5.78 9.76
C ALA A 34 3.08 6.26 9.40
N VAL A 35 4.06 5.36 9.39
CA VAL A 35 5.43 5.65 8.94
C VAL A 35 5.45 6.03 7.46
N GLY A 36 4.68 5.33 6.62
CA GLY A 36 4.53 5.66 5.20
C GLY A 36 4.00 7.08 4.98
N THR A 37 3.01 7.49 5.76
CA THR A 37 2.47 8.86 5.71
C THR A 37 3.50 9.91 6.13
N ILE A 38 4.31 9.62 7.15
CA ILE A 38 5.43 10.50 7.56
C ILE A 38 6.44 10.63 6.41
N GLN A 39 6.83 9.51 5.77
CA GLN A 39 7.74 9.50 4.64
C GLN A 39 7.19 10.31 3.46
N CYS A 40 5.90 10.17 3.14
CA CYS A 40 5.27 10.92 2.05
C CYS A 40 5.23 12.43 2.33
N VAL A 41 4.99 12.85 3.57
CA VAL A 41 5.07 14.26 3.97
C VAL A 41 6.48 14.82 3.80
N GLU A 42 7.50 14.04 4.15
CA GLU A 42 8.90 14.44 3.96
C GLU A 42 9.27 14.51 2.46
N LEU A 43 8.83 13.53 1.67
CA LEU A 43 8.99 13.56 0.22
C LEU A 43 8.33 14.81 -0.41
N ALA A 44 7.14 15.18 0.05
CA ALA A 44 6.47 16.40 -0.39
C ALA A 44 7.25 17.66 0.01
N ARG A 45 7.85 17.67 1.20
CA ARG A 45 8.71 18.76 1.67
C ARG A 45 9.95 18.93 0.81
N LEU A 46 10.59 17.83 0.42
CA LEU A 46 11.73 17.82 -0.51
C LEU A 46 11.32 18.33 -1.90
N ALA A 47 10.06 18.13 -2.30
CA ALA A 47 9.48 18.68 -3.54
C ALA A 47 9.03 20.16 -3.42
N GLY A 48 9.19 20.78 -2.24
CA GLY A 48 8.87 22.20 -1.99
C GLY A 48 7.48 22.47 -1.38
N ASP A 49 6.70 21.45 -1.07
CA ASP A 49 5.38 21.61 -0.44
C ASP A 49 5.42 21.22 1.04
N THR A 50 5.05 22.15 1.94
CA THR A 50 5.08 21.88 3.39
C THR A 50 3.68 21.55 3.89
N TYR A 51 3.49 20.32 4.38
CA TYR A 51 2.24 19.86 4.98
C TYR A 51 2.37 19.65 6.48
N ASN A 52 1.28 19.89 7.22
CA ASN A 52 1.24 19.61 8.64
C ASN A 52 1.03 18.12 8.87
N ILE A 53 2.03 17.46 9.46
CA ILE A 53 2.03 16.02 9.69
C ILE A 53 0.80 15.53 10.47
N ARG A 54 0.32 16.29 11.46
CA ARG A 54 -0.85 15.89 12.28
C ARG A 54 -2.12 15.84 11.44
N TRP A 55 -2.30 16.84 10.57
CA TRP A 55 -3.45 16.88 9.67
C TRP A 55 -3.36 15.84 8.56
N SER A 56 -2.17 15.59 8.02
CA SER A 56 -1.94 14.52 7.05
C SER A 56 -2.25 13.14 7.64
N MET A 57 -1.76 12.85 8.86
CA MET A 57 -2.03 11.58 9.54
C MET A 57 -3.51 11.42 9.92
N LEU A 58 -4.17 12.49 10.36
CA LEU A 58 -5.60 12.44 10.65
C LEU A 58 -6.43 12.18 9.38
N GLY A 59 -6.09 12.86 8.28
CA GLY A 59 -6.75 12.65 6.99
C GLY A 59 -6.59 11.23 6.47
N ASP A 60 -5.40 10.65 6.64
CA ASP A 60 -5.10 9.27 6.29
C ASP A 60 -5.92 8.25 7.10
N GLY A 61 -5.93 8.42 8.43
CA GLY A 61 -6.74 7.58 9.32
C GLY A 61 -8.24 7.69 9.02
N MET A 62 -8.74 8.89 8.77
CA MET A 62 -10.15 9.11 8.40
C MET A 62 -10.47 8.44 7.05
N ALA A 63 -9.60 8.57 6.06
CA ALA A 63 -9.78 7.93 4.76
C ALA A 63 -9.79 6.39 4.90
N THR A 64 -8.94 5.84 5.77
CA THR A 64 -8.92 4.41 6.09
C THR A 64 -10.22 3.95 6.75
N ILE A 65 -10.74 4.70 7.73
CA ILE A 65 -12.03 4.37 8.36
C ILE A 65 -13.14 4.38 7.31
N VAL A 66 -13.22 5.44 6.49
CA VAL A 66 -14.22 5.53 5.42
C VAL A 66 -14.09 4.35 4.47
N ALA A 67 -12.88 4.02 4.02
CA ALA A 67 -12.65 2.88 3.12
C ALA A 67 -13.08 1.55 3.75
N ALA A 68 -12.79 1.33 5.03
CA ALA A 68 -13.21 0.14 5.77
C ALA A 68 -14.75 0.01 5.83
N CYS A 69 -15.46 1.12 6.02
CA CYS A 69 -16.94 1.14 6.01
C CYS A 69 -17.55 0.69 4.67
N PHE A 70 -16.79 0.80 3.57
CA PHE A 70 -17.17 0.32 2.24
C PHE A 70 -16.51 -1.04 1.89
N GLY A 71 -16.00 -1.76 2.88
CA GLY A 71 -15.46 -3.12 2.72
C GLY A 71 -13.98 -3.20 2.31
N SER A 72 -13.22 -2.09 2.38
CA SER A 72 -11.77 -2.16 2.13
C SER A 72 -11.04 -2.93 3.22
N VAL A 73 -10.26 -3.93 2.82
CA VAL A 73 -9.35 -4.68 3.71
C VAL A 73 -7.96 -4.04 3.82
N PHE A 74 -7.68 -3.02 3.00
CA PHE A 74 -6.39 -2.34 2.95
C PHE A 74 -6.47 -0.97 3.63
N GLY A 75 -5.44 -0.67 4.43
CA GLY A 75 -5.22 0.67 4.97
C GLY A 75 -4.91 1.64 3.83
N MET A 76 -5.45 2.85 3.91
CA MET A 76 -5.08 3.94 3.02
C MET A 76 -3.75 4.54 3.49
N THR A 77 -3.04 5.25 2.62
CA THR A 77 -1.86 6.03 2.98
C THR A 77 -1.76 7.27 2.09
N VAL A 78 -1.01 8.28 2.53
CA VAL A 78 -0.73 9.45 1.69
C VAL A 78 0.05 9.04 0.45
N PHE A 79 -0.25 9.68 -0.67
CA PHE A 79 0.29 9.28 -1.96
C PHE A 79 1.79 9.57 -2.09
N ILE A 80 2.59 8.51 -2.23
CA ILE A 80 4.05 8.58 -2.37
C ILE A 80 4.51 9.30 -3.65
N GLY A 81 3.71 9.26 -4.71
CA GLY A 81 4.05 9.83 -6.01
C GLY A 81 3.98 11.35 -6.08
N HIS A 82 3.60 12.05 -5.00
CA HIS A 82 3.43 13.51 -4.98
C HIS A 82 4.60 14.28 -5.64
N PRO A 83 5.89 14.00 -5.33
CA PRO A 83 7.01 14.70 -5.95
C PRO A 83 7.06 14.54 -7.49
N ALA A 84 6.80 13.33 -7.98
CA ALA A 84 6.85 13.03 -9.41
C ALA A 84 5.75 13.76 -10.19
N PHE A 85 4.51 13.74 -9.68
CA PHE A 85 3.40 14.46 -10.30
C PHE A 85 3.57 15.99 -10.18
N LYS A 86 4.12 16.47 -9.07
CA LYS A 86 4.44 17.88 -8.89
C LYS A 86 5.48 18.35 -9.91
N ALA A 87 6.51 17.55 -10.18
CA ALA A 87 7.52 17.84 -11.21
C ALA A 87 6.91 17.92 -12.62
N MET A 88 5.84 17.16 -12.89
CA MET A 88 5.06 17.24 -14.14
C MET A 88 4.10 18.43 -14.19
N GLY A 89 4.08 19.29 -13.18
CA GLY A 89 3.20 20.47 -13.11
C GLY A 89 1.80 20.19 -12.57
N ALA A 90 1.57 19.03 -11.93
CA ALA A 90 0.28 18.72 -11.34
C ALA A 90 -0.11 19.72 -10.23
N ARG A 91 -1.38 20.11 -10.22
CA ARG A 91 -1.99 21.03 -9.25
C ARG A 91 -3.05 20.32 -8.42
N ILE A 92 -3.60 20.98 -7.41
CA ILE A 92 -4.67 20.41 -6.57
C ILE A 92 -5.89 19.93 -7.37
N SER A 93 -6.23 20.62 -8.46
CA SER A 93 -7.32 20.23 -9.36
C SER A 93 -7.04 18.91 -10.08
N TYR A 94 -5.78 18.60 -10.40
CA TYR A 94 -5.39 17.32 -11.00
C TYR A 94 -5.76 16.17 -10.07
N ASN A 95 -5.45 16.30 -8.78
CA ASN A 95 -5.80 15.27 -7.79
C ASN A 95 -7.31 15.12 -7.62
N GLY A 96 -8.05 16.24 -7.53
CA GLY A 96 -9.51 16.22 -7.44
C GLY A 96 -10.19 15.60 -8.66
N MET A 97 -9.77 15.96 -9.88
CA MET A 97 -10.28 15.36 -11.11
C MET A 97 -9.92 13.88 -11.22
N THR A 98 -8.74 13.49 -10.77
CA THR A 98 -8.32 12.08 -10.72
C THR A 98 -9.26 11.30 -9.80
N ALA A 99 -9.51 11.78 -8.58
CA ALA A 99 -10.43 11.14 -7.64
C ALA A 99 -11.85 10.99 -8.20
N ILE A 100 -12.40 12.04 -8.83
CA ILE A 100 -13.71 12.01 -9.48
C ILE A 100 -13.73 11.01 -10.64
N THR A 101 -12.68 11.01 -11.47
CA THR A 101 -12.56 10.09 -12.61
C THR A 101 -12.54 8.64 -12.14
N PHE A 102 -11.71 8.33 -11.14
CA PHE A 102 -11.66 7.00 -10.55
C PHE A 102 -12.99 6.60 -9.92
N LEU A 103 -13.69 7.52 -9.25
CA LEU A 103 -15.01 7.28 -8.72
C LEU A 103 -15.98 6.86 -9.84
N VAL A 104 -16.10 7.65 -10.90
CA VAL A 104 -16.97 7.32 -12.06
C VAL A 104 -16.58 5.98 -12.69
N VAL A 105 -15.29 5.75 -12.93
CA VAL A 105 -14.79 4.51 -13.52
C VAL A 105 -15.15 3.31 -12.63
N CYS A 106 -14.94 3.39 -11.32
CA CYS A 106 -15.30 2.32 -10.38
C CYS A 106 -16.80 2.03 -10.36
N PHE A 107 -17.66 3.06 -10.37
CA PHE A 107 -19.12 2.87 -10.41
C PHE A 107 -19.62 2.22 -11.71
N THR A 108 -18.91 2.40 -12.82
CA THR A 108 -19.26 1.77 -14.11
C THR A 108 -18.82 0.30 -14.23
N GLY A 109 -18.04 -0.23 -13.29
CA GLY A 109 -17.53 -1.60 -13.33
C GLY A 109 -16.41 -1.84 -14.35
N LEU A 110 -15.93 -0.79 -15.03
CA LEU A 110 -14.80 -0.84 -15.96
C LEU A 110 -13.51 -1.44 -15.37
N PRO A 111 -13.16 -1.25 -14.08
CA PRO A 111 -11.98 -1.89 -13.50
C PRO A 111 -11.97 -3.41 -13.66
N ALA A 112 -13.13 -4.07 -13.57
CA ALA A 112 -13.23 -5.52 -13.76
C ALA A 112 -12.85 -5.95 -15.19
N VAL A 113 -13.15 -5.10 -16.19
CA VAL A 113 -12.75 -5.33 -17.59
C VAL A 113 -11.24 -5.14 -17.75
N VAL A 114 -10.68 -4.08 -17.15
CA VAL A 114 -9.23 -3.81 -17.19
C VAL A 114 -8.45 -4.94 -16.52
N LEU A 115 -8.89 -5.41 -15.35
CA LEU A 115 -8.27 -6.55 -14.65
C LEU A 115 -8.37 -7.86 -15.43
N GLY A 116 -9.36 -8.01 -16.32
CA GLY A 116 -9.45 -9.16 -17.23
C GLY A 116 -8.47 -9.12 -18.39
N VAL A 117 -7.95 -7.93 -18.73
CA VAL A 117 -6.99 -7.73 -19.84
C VAL A 117 -5.55 -7.63 -19.33
N VAL A 118 -5.35 -7.02 -18.17
CA VAL A 118 -4.03 -6.86 -17.57
C VAL A 118 -3.60 -8.16 -16.93
N ALA A 119 -2.53 -8.76 -17.45
CA ALA A 119 -1.91 -9.92 -16.83
C ALA A 119 -1.38 -9.54 -15.44
N ILE A 120 -1.80 -10.26 -14.41
CA ILE A 120 -1.34 -10.02 -13.03
C ILE A 120 0.18 -10.14 -12.91
N GLU A 121 0.79 -10.97 -13.76
CA GLU A 121 2.25 -11.15 -13.84
C GLU A 121 3.01 -9.88 -14.26
N ALA A 122 2.33 -8.93 -14.92
CA ALA A 122 2.92 -7.64 -15.27
C ALA A 122 3.20 -6.76 -14.04
N LEU A 123 2.58 -7.06 -12.89
CA LEU A 123 2.78 -6.32 -11.66
C LEU A 123 4.14 -6.65 -11.00
N ASN A 124 4.60 -7.90 -11.11
CA ASN A 124 5.84 -8.37 -10.51
C ASN A 124 7.08 -7.51 -10.87
N PRO A 125 7.37 -7.22 -12.15
CA PRO A 125 8.53 -6.39 -12.51
C PRO A 125 8.40 -4.94 -12.00
N ILE A 126 7.17 -4.41 -11.93
CA ILE A 126 6.92 -3.06 -11.40
C ILE A 126 7.28 -3.02 -9.92
N LEU A 127 6.84 -4.01 -9.14
CA LEU A 127 7.14 -4.10 -7.71
C LEU A 127 8.63 -4.26 -7.45
N VAL A 128 9.32 -5.10 -8.23
CA VAL A 128 10.79 -5.25 -8.14
C VAL A 128 11.49 -3.93 -8.43
N PHE A 129 11.08 -3.23 -9.49
CA PHE A 129 11.65 -1.93 -9.87
C PHE A 129 11.46 -0.88 -8.76
N VAL A 130 10.24 -0.76 -8.22
CA VAL A 130 9.95 0.17 -7.10
C VAL A 130 10.76 -0.21 -5.87
N GLY A 131 10.86 -1.49 -5.53
CA GLY A 131 11.65 -1.96 -4.40
C GLY A 131 13.14 -1.60 -4.51
N ILE A 132 13.72 -1.75 -5.71
CA ILE A 132 15.11 -1.36 -5.99
C ILE A 132 15.29 0.15 -5.84
N ILE A 133 14.40 0.96 -6.42
CA ILE A 133 14.48 2.42 -6.31
C ILE A 133 14.40 2.88 -4.86
N VAL A 134 13.47 2.35 -4.08
CA VAL A 134 13.36 2.70 -2.65
C VAL A 134 14.63 2.31 -1.89
N CYS A 135 15.25 1.17 -2.22
CA CYS A 135 16.54 0.79 -1.66
C CYS A 135 17.66 1.76 -2.03
N CYS A 136 17.73 2.19 -3.29
CA CYS A 136 18.70 3.19 -3.77
C CYS A 136 18.52 4.52 -3.04
N ASP A 137 17.30 5.06 -3.00
CA ASP A 137 16.97 6.31 -2.32
C ASP A 137 17.34 6.25 -0.83
N THR A 138 17.08 5.10 -0.19
CA THR A 138 17.44 4.87 1.21
C THR A 138 18.96 4.88 1.41
N LEU A 139 19.72 4.25 0.52
CA LEU A 139 21.19 4.19 0.62
C LEU A 139 21.85 5.56 0.40
N ASP A 140 21.27 6.41 -0.45
CA ASP A 140 21.77 7.76 -0.73
C ASP A 140 21.71 8.68 0.49
N ILE A 141 20.68 8.53 1.33
CA ILE A 141 20.53 9.31 2.57
C ILE A 141 21.15 8.65 3.81
N THR A 142 21.56 7.38 3.71
CA THR A 142 22.07 6.61 4.85
C THR A 142 23.59 6.75 5.01
N PRO A 143 24.11 7.08 6.20
CA PRO A 143 25.56 7.08 6.44
C PRO A 143 26.16 5.69 6.22
N LYS A 144 27.34 5.60 5.58
CA LYS A 144 28.01 4.33 5.23
C LYS A 144 28.16 3.34 6.39
N ARG A 145 28.30 3.83 7.63
CA ARG A 145 28.37 3.00 8.85
C ARG A 145 27.11 2.16 9.09
N HIS A 146 25.95 2.58 8.59
CA HIS A 146 24.67 1.90 8.77
C HIS A 146 24.29 0.96 7.62
N TYR A 147 25.12 0.82 6.59
CA TYR A 147 24.83 -0.05 5.44
C TYR A 147 24.64 -1.51 5.84
N ALA A 148 25.42 -2.01 6.81
CA ALA A 148 25.24 -3.36 7.33
C ALA A 148 23.83 -3.53 7.92
N ALA A 149 23.35 -2.58 8.72
CA ALA A 149 22.02 -2.63 9.33
C ALA A 149 20.90 -2.59 8.27
N PHE A 150 21.06 -1.78 7.22
CA PHE A 150 20.14 -1.76 6.08
C PHE A 150 20.05 -3.13 5.39
N ILE A 151 21.20 -3.74 5.05
CA ILE A 151 21.25 -5.05 4.40
C ILE A 151 20.63 -6.12 5.31
N PHE A 152 20.96 -6.12 6.60
CA PHE A 152 20.35 -7.04 7.57
C PHE A 152 18.83 -6.86 7.68
N GLY A 153 18.32 -5.64 7.51
CA GLY A 153 16.88 -5.35 7.48
C GLY A 153 16.14 -5.98 6.29
N LEU A 154 16.83 -6.23 5.16
CA LEU A 154 16.25 -6.88 3.98
C LEU A 154 16.19 -8.42 4.12
N VAL A 155 17.05 -9.00 4.96
CA VAL A 155 17.18 -10.46 5.10
C VAL A 155 15.85 -11.15 5.43
N PRO A 156 15.03 -10.68 6.40
CA PRO A 156 13.77 -11.36 6.73
C PRO A 156 12.81 -11.44 5.55
N ALA A 157 12.69 -10.37 4.76
CA ALA A 157 11.80 -10.34 3.60
C ALA A 157 12.26 -11.33 2.51
N VAL A 158 13.56 -11.36 2.22
CA VAL A 158 14.15 -12.28 1.23
C VAL A 158 14.00 -13.73 1.71
N CYS A 159 14.31 -14.01 2.98
CA CYS A 159 14.15 -15.34 3.56
C CYS A 159 12.70 -15.81 3.48
N ASN A 160 11.73 -14.96 3.84
CA ASN A 160 10.31 -15.30 3.74
C ASN A 160 9.92 -15.65 2.30
N TRP A 161 10.29 -14.80 1.33
CA TRP A 161 10.00 -15.05 -0.08
C TRP A 161 10.63 -16.36 -0.57
N THR A 162 11.91 -16.62 -0.28
CA THR A 162 12.57 -17.88 -0.67
C THR A 162 11.93 -19.10 -0.02
N GLY A 163 11.46 -18.98 1.22
CA GLY A 163 10.72 -20.01 1.94
C GLY A 163 9.37 -20.32 1.28
N GLU A 164 8.61 -19.29 0.91
CA GLU A 164 7.34 -19.42 0.19
C GLU A 164 7.53 -20.11 -1.17
N GLN A 165 8.55 -19.70 -1.94
CA GLN A 165 8.86 -20.33 -3.23
C GLN A 165 9.28 -21.80 -3.07
N ALA A 166 10.05 -22.12 -2.02
CA ALA A 166 10.43 -23.49 -1.71
C ALA A 166 9.20 -24.35 -1.35
N GLN A 167 8.29 -23.83 -0.53
CA GLN A 167 7.03 -24.51 -0.19
C GLN A 167 6.14 -24.71 -1.42
N ALA A 168 6.04 -23.71 -2.30
CA ALA A 168 5.31 -23.82 -3.55
C ALA A 168 5.87 -24.95 -4.45
N LEU A 169 7.20 -25.07 -4.53
CA LEU A 169 7.85 -26.14 -5.28
C LEU A 169 7.59 -27.52 -4.67
N VAL A 170 7.65 -27.64 -3.34
CA VAL A 170 7.36 -28.90 -2.63
C VAL A 170 5.92 -29.35 -2.89
N ARG A 171 4.94 -28.43 -2.83
CA ARG A 171 3.53 -28.71 -3.13
C ARG A 171 3.30 -29.15 -4.58
N ALA A 172 4.10 -28.66 -5.52
CA ALA A 172 4.03 -29.07 -6.92
C ALA A 172 4.58 -30.48 -7.16
N ILE A 173 5.47 -30.97 -6.29
CA ILE A 173 6.12 -32.29 -6.40
C ILE A 173 5.38 -33.37 -5.59
N ASP A 174 4.85 -33.05 -4.41
CA ASP A 174 4.13 -33.98 -3.52
C ASP A 174 2.80 -33.35 -3.02
N PRO A 175 1.70 -33.45 -3.79
CA PRO A 175 0.43 -32.80 -3.47
C PRO A 175 -0.29 -33.38 -2.23
N GLU A 176 0.13 -34.53 -1.70
CA GLU A 176 -0.49 -35.15 -0.50
C GLU A 176 0.07 -34.61 0.83
N LYS A 177 1.15 -33.83 0.83
CA LYS A 177 1.79 -33.27 2.05
C LYS A 177 1.69 -31.75 2.20
N GLY A 178 0.89 -31.08 1.37
CA GLY A 178 0.83 -29.63 1.23
C GLY A 178 -0.16 -28.89 2.13
#